data_AF-A0AAV8Y0F4-F1
#
_entry.id   AF-A0AAV8Y0F4-F1
#
_cell.length_a   1.000
_cell.length_b   1.000
_cell.length_c   1.000
_cell.angle_alpha   90.00
_cell.angle_beta   90.00
_cell.angle_gamma   90.00
#
_symmetry.space_group_name_H-M   'P 1'
#
loop_
_entity.id
_entity.type
_entity.pdbx_description
1 polymer ?
#
loop_
_entity_poly.entity_id
_entity_poly.type
_entity_poly.pdbx_seq_one_letter_code
_entity_poly.pdbx_strand_id
1 'polypeptide(L)'
;MAANDLLWKAVGRPQHIAQAEFIKLQTVARKLHGTEVDMEILKTREECDHVQFLITEKSQSGKCRLPQNDQVEILSLEQKISTATFCKVFPFHVMFDKDLKIIQTGFTLARVIPKVTSKDCRVGDILDTVRPHLELTFENILAHINTVYVLKTRPEVMRVNTSLDYRYLRLKGQMLYIPESNFVVFLCYPSVVNLDDLTRRGLFISDIPLHDATRDLVLMSEKFEADYKLTRNLEILTDKLQQTYRELDTEKKKTDQYGYF
;
A
#
# COMPACT_ATOMS: atom_id res chain seq x y z
N MET A 1 21.52 22.92 -15.13
CA MET A 1 21.51 21.96 -14.01
C MET A 1 22.75 21.12 -14.12
N ALA A 2 23.60 21.14 -13.10
CA ALA A 2 24.69 20.20 -12.97
C ALA A 2 24.12 18.79 -12.74
N ALA A 3 24.93 17.75 -12.95
CA ALA A 3 24.51 16.35 -12.89
C ALA A 3 23.98 15.87 -11.53
N ASN A 4 24.09 16.70 -10.46
CA ASN A 4 23.70 16.35 -9.09
C ASN A 4 22.59 17.25 -8.53
N ASP A 5 21.95 18.07 -9.37
CA ASP A 5 20.92 19.00 -8.91
C ASP A 5 19.59 18.26 -8.69
N LEU A 6 19.09 18.23 -7.45
CA LEU A 6 17.79 17.66 -7.12
C LEU A 6 16.72 18.76 -7.01
N LEU A 7 15.60 18.58 -7.71
CA LEU A 7 14.45 19.47 -7.59
C LEU A 7 13.46 18.92 -6.57
N TRP A 8 13.29 19.63 -5.46
CA TRP A 8 12.28 19.31 -4.46
C TRP A 8 11.09 20.27 -4.53
N LYS A 9 9.86 19.73 -4.41
CA LYS A 9 8.61 20.49 -4.49
C LYS A 9 7.86 20.38 -3.17
N ALA A 10 7.68 21.51 -2.48
CA ALA A 10 6.87 21.61 -1.27
C ALA A 10 5.43 22.02 -1.62
N VAL A 11 4.57 21.03 -1.87
CA VAL A 11 3.16 21.27 -2.23
C VAL A 11 2.35 21.56 -0.96
N GLY A 12 1.59 22.66 -0.95
CA GLY A 12 0.64 22.98 0.13
C GLY A 12 1.26 23.41 1.48
N ARG A 13 2.56 23.68 1.55
CA ARG A 13 3.25 24.12 2.78
C ARG A 13 3.54 25.63 2.77
N PRO A 14 3.35 26.35 3.89
CA PRO A 14 3.84 27.72 4.05
C PRO A 14 5.37 27.82 3.94
N GLN A 15 5.89 28.94 3.42
CA GLN A 15 7.33 29.16 3.24
C GLN A 15 8.16 28.97 4.53
N HIS A 16 7.67 29.45 5.68
CA HIS A 16 8.37 29.28 6.96
C HIS A 16 8.53 27.81 7.37
N ILE A 17 7.54 26.96 7.04
CA ILE A 17 7.63 25.50 7.29
C ILE A 17 8.67 24.88 6.37
N ALA A 18 8.68 25.32 5.10
CA ALA A 18 9.63 24.80 4.12
C ALA A 18 11.09 25.15 4.47
N GLN A 19 11.35 26.33 5.04
CA GLN A 19 12.67 26.68 5.59
C GLN A 19 13.08 25.79 6.78
N ALA A 20 12.13 25.43 7.66
CA ALA A 20 12.41 24.49 8.75
C ALA A 20 12.68 23.06 8.24
N GLU A 21 11.99 22.62 7.19
CA GLU A 21 12.24 21.35 6.51
C GLU A 21 13.63 21.31 5.86
N PHE A 22 14.11 22.44 5.33
CA PHE A 22 15.47 22.56 4.82
C PHE A 22 16.54 22.31 5.89
N ILE A 23 16.44 22.93 7.07
CA ILE A 23 17.40 22.71 8.16
C ILE A 23 17.46 21.22 8.54
N LYS A 24 16.31 20.54 8.53
CA LYS A 24 16.24 19.10 8.77
C LYS A 24 16.94 18.33 7.65
N LEU A 25 16.68 18.67 6.38
CA LEU A 25 17.31 18.04 5.23
C LEU A 25 18.85 18.19 5.27
N GLN A 26 19.38 19.40 5.52
CA GLN A 26 20.81 19.62 5.67
C GLN A 26 21.39 18.79 6.82
N THR A 27 20.68 18.72 7.94
CA THR A 27 21.13 17.93 9.09
C THR A 27 21.18 16.44 8.76
N VAL A 28 20.18 15.93 8.04
CA VAL A 28 20.10 14.54 7.59
C VAL A 28 21.22 14.25 6.57
N ALA A 29 21.41 15.11 5.57
CA ALA A 29 22.47 14.96 4.58
C ALA A 29 23.86 14.92 5.23
N ARG A 30 24.13 15.85 6.16
CA ARG A 30 25.41 15.90 6.88
C ARG A 30 25.61 14.71 7.83
N LYS A 31 24.59 14.32 8.60
CA LYS A 31 24.74 13.26 9.62
C LYS A 31 24.69 11.84 9.04
N LEU A 32 23.82 11.58 8.08
CA LEU A 32 23.61 10.23 7.54
C LEU A 32 24.45 9.96 6.29
N HIS A 33 24.61 10.97 5.41
CA HIS A 33 25.32 10.80 4.14
C HIS A 33 26.73 11.43 4.15
N GLY A 34 27.05 12.23 5.17
CA GLY A 34 28.34 12.92 5.25
C GLY A 34 28.54 13.95 4.13
N THR A 35 27.45 14.48 3.59
CA THR A 35 27.42 15.39 2.46
C THR A 35 26.91 16.76 2.90
N GLU A 36 27.59 17.82 2.46
CA GLU A 36 27.09 19.18 2.62
C GLU A 36 26.22 19.58 1.43
N VAL A 37 25.06 20.13 1.74
CA VAL A 37 24.02 20.42 0.76
C VAL A 37 23.56 21.86 0.94
N ASP A 38 23.49 22.58 -0.17
CA ASP A 38 22.89 23.91 -0.26
C ASP A 38 21.51 23.84 -0.88
N MET A 39 20.67 24.84 -0.58
CA MET A 39 19.34 24.93 -1.16
C MET A 39 19.00 26.35 -1.55
N GLU A 40 18.55 26.51 -2.79
CA GLU A 40 18.06 27.77 -3.32
C GLU A 40 16.57 27.67 -3.64
N ILE A 41 15.80 28.71 -3.32
CA ILE A 41 14.39 28.79 -3.70
C ILE A 41 14.34 29.23 -5.16
N LEU A 42 13.86 28.35 -6.05
CA LEU A 42 13.70 28.66 -7.47
C LEU A 42 12.39 29.38 -7.77
N LYS A 43 11.30 28.96 -7.11
CA LYS A 43 9.96 29.52 -7.29
C LYS A 43 9.22 29.55 -5.98
N THR A 44 8.55 30.68 -5.74
CA THR A 44 7.69 30.89 -4.57
C THR A 44 6.24 30.56 -4.91
N ARG A 45 5.38 30.51 -3.87
CA ARG A 45 3.94 30.23 -4.02
C ARG A 45 3.21 31.28 -4.86
N GLU A 46 3.79 32.45 -5.05
CA GLU A 46 3.23 33.55 -5.84
C GLU A 46 3.31 33.25 -7.35
N GLU A 47 4.25 32.39 -7.77
CA GLU A 47 4.49 32.02 -9.17
C GLU A 47 4.00 30.61 -9.53
N CYS A 48 3.82 29.73 -8.54
CA CYS A 48 3.40 28.33 -8.69
C CYS A 48 2.62 27.85 -7.45
N ASP A 49 1.77 26.83 -7.60
CA ASP A 49 1.01 26.23 -6.48
C ASP A 49 1.88 25.56 -5.39
N HIS A 50 3.20 25.46 -5.61
CA HIS A 50 4.18 24.86 -4.72
C HIS A 50 5.49 25.63 -4.72
N VAL A 51 6.21 25.57 -3.60
CA VAL A 51 7.55 26.14 -3.50
C VAL A 51 8.55 25.15 -4.10
N GLN A 52 9.40 25.62 -5.00
CA GLN A 52 10.44 24.81 -5.64
C GLN A 52 11.79 25.13 -5.05
N PHE A 53 12.50 24.08 -4.67
CA PHE A 53 13.83 24.16 -4.09
C PHE A 53 14.81 23.42 -4.98
N LEU A 54 15.88 24.11 -5.36
CA LEU A 54 17.04 23.52 -5.98
C LEU A 54 17.98 23.08 -4.86
N ILE A 55 18.33 21.80 -4.84
CA ILE A 55 19.25 21.23 -3.88
C ILE A 55 20.56 20.96 -4.63
N THR A 56 21.64 21.63 -4.21
CA THR A 56 22.98 21.50 -4.80
C THR A 56 23.94 20.92 -3.79
N GLU A 57 24.68 19.89 -4.21
CA GLU A 57 25.74 19.30 -3.39
C GLU A 57 26.97 20.20 -3.39
N LYS A 58 27.45 20.60 -2.21
CA LYS A 58 28.74 21.26 -2.06
C LYS A 58 29.81 20.16 -2.01
N SER A 59 30.46 19.94 -3.15
CA SER A 59 31.50 18.92 -3.35
C SER A 59 32.40 18.68 -2.13
N GLN A 60 32.42 17.44 -1.62
CA GLN A 60 33.61 16.89 -0.98
C GLN A 60 34.22 15.83 -1.89
N SER A 61 35.47 16.08 -2.29
CA SER A 61 36.36 15.12 -2.91
C SER A 61 36.42 13.82 -2.09
N GLY A 62 36.05 12.69 -2.70
CA GLY A 62 36.55 11.38 -2.25
C GLY A 62 35.66 10.51 -1.35
N LYS A 63 34.33 10.56 -1.46
CA LYS A 63 33.48 9.45 -1.00
C LYS A 63 32.79 8.78 -2.19
N CYS A 64 32.73 7.45 -2.13
CA CYS A 64 32.19 6.57 -3.17
C CYS A 64 30.94 7.16 -3.79
N ARG A 65 31.05 7.55 -5.06
CA ARG A 65 29.89 7.66 -5.94
C ARG A 65 29.22 6.29 -5.89
N LEU A 66 28.10 6.17 -5.18
CA LEU A 66 27.11 5.20 -5.63
C LEU A 66 26.74 5.67 -7.03
N PRO A 67 26.91 4.84 -8.07
CA PRO A 67 26.56 5.26 -9.41
C PRO A 67 25.05 5.49 -9.46
N GLN A 68 24.64 6.74 -9.27
CA GLN A 68 23.23 7.13 -9.30
C GLN A 68 22.69 7.27 -10.73
N ASN A 69 23.46 6.88 -11.75
CA ASN A 69 23.02 6.76 -13.14
C ASN A 69 23.45 5.47 -13.86
N ASP A 70 24.30 4.60 -13.30
CA ASP A 70 24.71 3.35 -14.00
C ASP A 70 23.68 2.23 -13.86
N GLN A 71 22.55 2.44 -13.15
CA GLN A 71 21.44 1.48 -13.18
C GLN A 71 20.79 1.38 -14.56
N VAL A 72 20.93 2.41 -15.41
CA VAL A 72 20.40 2.39 -16.78
C VAL A 72 21.16 1.38 -17.65
N GLU A 73 22.44 1.10 -17.38
CA GLU A 73 23.20 0.08 -18.13
C GLU A 73 22.78 -1.36 -17.81
N ILE A 74 22.18 -1.61 -16.64
CA ILE A 74 21.66 -2.94 -16.25
C ILE A 74 20.25 -3.16 -16.82
N LEU A 75 19.51 -2.10 -17.11
CA LEU A 75 18.15 -2.15 -17.64
C LEU A 75 18.20 -2.26 -19.16
N SER A 76 17.89 -3.46 -19.67
CA SER A 76 17.75 -3.65 -21.10
C SER A 76 16.69 -2.67 -21.65
N LEU A 77 17.08 -1.85 -22.63
CA LEU A 77 16.20 -0.88 -23.32
C LEU A 77 14.99 -1.53 -24.02
N GLU A 78 15.03 -2.85 -24.19
CA GLU A 78 13.94 -3.61 -24.77
C GLU A 78 12.88 -3.97 -23.73
N GLN A 79 11.62 -3.84 -24.11
CA GLN A 79 10.51 -4.34 -23.30
C GLN A 79 10.57 -5.87 -23.16
N LYS A 80 11.09 -6.36 -22.03
CA LYS A 80 11.24 -7.80 -21.77
C LYS A 80 9.97 -8.52 -21.33
N ILE A 81 8.92 -7.77 -20.95
CA ILE A 81 7.65 -8.34 -20.50
C ILE A 81 6.50 -7.85 -21.39
N SER A 82 5.65 -8.78 -21.81
CA SER A 82 4.41 -8.43 -22.51
C SER A 82 3.41 -7.79 -21.55
N THR A 83 2.46 -7.03 -22.09
CA THR A 83 1.34 -6.45 -21.34
C THR A 83 0.51 -7.53 -20.64
N ALA A 84 0.28 -8.67 -21.33
CA ALA A 84 -0.43 -9.81 -20.75
C ALA A 84 0.31 -10.40 -19.53
N THR A 85 1.64 -10.51 -19.59
CA THR A 85 2.45 -10.96 -18.45
C THR A 85 2.39 -9.95 -17.32
N PHE A 86 2.51 -8.65 -17.60
CA PHE A 86 2.38 -7.60 -16.60
C PHE A 86 1.03 -7.66 -15.87
N CYS A 87 -0.09 -7.82 -16.59
CA CYS A 87 -1.42 -7.95 -15.98
C CYS A 87 -1.59 -9.20 -15.10
N LYS A 88 -0.82 -10.27 -15.36
CA LYS A 88 -0.79 -11.47 -14.51
C LYS A 88 0.04 -11.26 -13.25
N VAL A 89 1.19 -10.57 -13.37
CA VAL A 89 2.07 -10.28 -12.23
C VAL A 89 1.39 -9.29 -11.29
N PHE A 90 0.74 -8.25 -11.84
CA PHE A 90 0.04 -7.23 -11.06
C PHE A 90 -1.47 -7.31 -11.33
N PRO A 91 -2.21 -8.21 -10.66
CA PRO A 91 -3.66 -8.37 -10.90
C PRO A 91 -4.50 -7.18 -10.41
N PHE A 92 -3.93 -6.36 -9.52
CA PHE A 92 -4.53 -5.15 -8.96
C PHE A 92 -3.79 -3.90 -9.45
N HIS A 93 -4.01 -3.52 -10.70
CA HIS A 93 -3.54 -2.25 -11.23
C HIS A 93 -4.59 -1.57 -12.11
N VAL A 94 -4.53 -0.25 -12.17
CA VAL A 94 -5.31 0.58 -13.10
C VAL A 94 -4.36 1.53 -13.79
N MET A 95 -4.30 1.50 -15.11
CA MET A 95 -3.52 2.44 -15.93
C MET A 95 -4.49 3.36 -16.67
N PHE A 96 -4.23 4.65 -16.62
CA PHE A 96 -5.09 5.67 -17.20
C PHE A 96 -4.29 6.84 -17.78
N ASP A 97 -4.93 7.55 -18.71
CA ASP A 97 -4.34 8.71 -19.37
C ASP A 97 -4.56 10.03 -18.61
N LYS A 98 -4.14 11.14 -19.22
CA LYS A 98 -4.31 12.51 -18.70
C LYS A 98 -5.77 12.90 -18.41
N ASP A 99 -6.73 12.31 -19.13
CA ASP A 99 -8.16 12.58 -18.99
C ASP A 99 -8.82 11.59 -18.00
N LEU A 100 -7.98 10.85 -17.25
CA LEU A 100 -8.34 9.79 -16.31
C LEU A 100 -9.14 8.65 -16.95
N LYS A 101 -9.03 8.48 -18.28
CA LYS A 101 -9.65 7.39 -19.01
C LYS A 101 -8.81 6.13 -18.81
N ILE A 102 -9.47 5.05 -18.41
CA ILE A 102 -8.80 3.78 -18.14
C ILE A 102 -8.38 3.15 -19.46
N ILE A 103 -7.07 2.89 -19.59
CA ILE A 103 -6.44 2.28 -20.77
C ILE A 103 -6.22 0.77 -20.53
N GLN A 104 -5.79 0.40 -19.33
CA GLN A 104 -5.47 -0.98 -18.97
C GLN A 104 -5.84 -1.23 -17.50
N THR A 105 -6.23 -2.46 -17.18
CA THR A 105 -6.57 -2.87 -15.82
C THR A 105 -6.15 -4.32 -15.60
N GLY A 106 -5.78 -4.66 -14.37
CA GLY A 106 -5.45 -6.03 -13.98
C GLY A 106 -6.66 -6.96 -14.03
N PHE A 107 -6.41 -8.26 -14.28
CA PHE A 107 -7.47 -9.25 -14.51
C PHE A 107 -8.45 -9.35 -13.33
N THR A 108 -7.96 -9.28 -12.09
CA THR A 108 -8.81 -9.36 -10.90
C THR A 108 -9.72 -8.15 -10.79
N LEU A 109 -9.20 -6.94 -11.02
CA LEU A 109 -10.03 -5.73 -11.00
C LEU A 109 -11.08 -5.74 -12.12
N ALA A 110 -10.74 -6.20 -13.32
CA ALA A 110 -11.71 -6.35 -14.41
C ALA A 110 -12.82 -7.37 -14.07
N ARG A 111 -12.48 -8.44 -13.36
CA ARG A 111 -13.45 -9.45 -12.91
C ARG A 111 -14.39 -8.89 -11.84
N VAL A 112 -13.86 -8.17 -10.86
CA VAL A 112 -14.60 -7.66 -9.69
C VAL A 112 -15.37 -6.38 -10.01
N ILE A 113 -14.83 -5.52 -10.87
CA ILE A 113 -15.38 -4.23 -11.29
C ILE A 113 -15.52 -4.23 -12.83
N PRO A 114 -16.52 -4.90 -13.41
CA PRO A 114 -16.63 -5.06 -14.86
C PRO A 114 -16.81 -3.75 -15.62
N LYS A 115 -17.26 -2.69 -14.94
CA LYS A 115 -17.40 -1.36 -15.53
C LYS A 115 -16.08 -0.85 -16.12
N VAL A 116 -14.93 -1.27 -15.57
CA VAL A 116 -13.59 -0.89 -16.08
C VAL A 116 -13.31 -1.35 -17.51
N THR A 117 -14.00 -2.37 -18.00
CA THR A 117 -13.85 -2.88 -19.37
C THR A 117 -14.65 -2.06 -20.40
N SER A 118 -15.44 -1.08 -19.94
CA SER A 118 -16.19 -0.19 -20.83
C SER A 118 -15.26 0.78 -21.56
N LYS A 119 -15.49 1.01 -22.85
CA LYS A 119 -14.60 1.79 -23.73
C LYS A 119 -14.33 3.24 -23.28
N ASP A 120 -15.22 3.82 -22.48
CA ASP A 120 -15.12 5.22 -21.99
C ASP A 120 -15.19 5.31 -20.46
N CYS A 121 -14.73 4.27 -19.76
CA CYS A 121 -14.69 4.31 -18.29
C CYS A 121 -13.56 5.22 -17.80
N ARG A 122 -13.90 6.19 -16.94
CA ARG A 122 -12.92 6.98 -16.19
C ARG A 122 -12.68 6.40 -14.81
N VAL A 123 -11.52 6.72 -14.21
CA VAL A 123 -11.21 6.34 -12.82
C VAL A 123 -12.26 6.87 -11.85
N GLY A 124 -12.69 8.12 -12.03
CA GLY A 124 -13.74 8.73 -11.21
C GLY A 124 -15.12 8.07 -11.34
N ASP A 125 -15.37 7.27 -12.37
CA ASP A 125 -16.66 6.57 -12.55
C ASP A 125 -16.78 5.31 -11.69
N ILE A 126 -15.65 4.83 -11.15
CA ILE A 126 -15.52 3.56 -10.43
C ILE A 126 -14.90 3.70 -9.05
N LEU A 127 -14.08 4.73 -8.82
CA LEU A 127 -13.26 4.90 -7.64
C LEU A 127 -13.42 6.32 -7.08
N ASP A 128 -13.63 6.40 -5.78
CA ASP A 128 -13.60 7.64 -5.00
C ASP A 128 -12.32 7.69 -4.16
N THR A 129 -11.71 8.87 -4.10
CA THR A 129 -10.51 9.10 -3.29
C THR A 129 -10.85 9.19 -1.81
N VAL A 130 -10.30 8.30 -1.01
CA VAL A 130 -10.37 8.36 0.46
C VAL A 130 -9.14 9.10 1.00
N ARG A 131 -7.96 8.82 0.44
CA ARG A 131 -6.71 9.52 0.77
C ARG A 131 -5.80 9.63 -0.46
N PRO A 132 -5.04 10.72 -0.60
CA PRO A 132 -5.17 12.01 0.12
C PRO A 132 -6.52 12.70 -0.14
N HIS A 133 -6.94 13.62 0.73
CA HIS A 133 -8.19 14.39 0.54
C HIS A 133 -7.99 15.49 -0.50
N LEU A 134 -8.00 15.10 -1.77
CA LEU A 134 -7.88 15.97 -2.92
C LEU A 134 -8.81 15.50 -4.03
N GLU A 135 -9.16 16.41 -4.92
CA GLU A 135 -9.88 16.06 -6.14
C GLU A 135 -8.96 15.23 -7.04
N LEU A 136 -9.47 14.11 -7.53
CA LEU A 136 -8.70 13.20 -8.37
C LEU A 136 -8.58 13.80 -9.78
N THR A 137 -7.59 14.67 -9.98
CA THR A 137 -7.17 15.20 -11.28
C THR A 137 -5.76 14.73 -11.61
N PHE A 138 -5.39 14.72 -12.88
CA PHE A 138 -4.07 14.28 -13.31
C PHE A 138 -2.96 15.14 -12.69
N GLU A 139 -3.15 16.46 -12.65
CA GLU A 139 -2.21 17.41 -12.07
C GLU A 139 -2.04 17.19 -10.57
N ASN A 140 -3.15 16.96 -9.84
CA ASN A 140 -3.10 16.70 -8.41
C ASN A 140 -2.41 15.37 -8.09
N ILE A 141 -2.61 14.35 -8.94
CA ILE A 141 -1.94 13.06 -8.82
C ILE A 141 -0.42 13.25 -8.98
N LEU A 142 0.02 13.98 -10.00
CA LEU A 142 1.44 14.25 -10.22
C LEU A 142 2.06 15.10 -9.10
N ALA A 143 1.32 16.10 -8.60
CA ALA A 143 1.75 16.94 -7.48
C ALA A 143 1.96 16.11 -6.20
N HIS A 144 1.17 15.05 -6.02
CA HIS A 144 1.22 14.17 -4.84
C HIS A 144 1.63 12.73 -5.20
N ILE A 145 2.51 12.55 -6.20
CA ILE A 145 2.86 11.24 -6.75
C ILE A 145 3.49 10.31 -5.69
N ASN A 146 4.27 10.90 -4.77
CA ASN A 146 4.95 10.18 -3.68
C ASN A 146 4.04 9.90 -2.46
N THR A 147 2.73 10.14 -2.58
CA THR A 147 1.76 9.84 -1.52
C THR A 147 1.11 8.48 -1.75
N VAL A 148 0.79 7.80 -0.65
CA VAL A 148 0.03 6.55 -0.72
C VAL A 148 -1.44 6.88 -0.92
N TYR A 149 -2.00 6.39 -2.02
CA TYR A 149 -3.40 6.56 -2.35
C TYR A 149 -4.23 5.44 -1.73
N VAL A 150 -5.39 5.82 -1.21
CA VAL A 150 -6.44 4.90 -0.78
C VAL A 150 -7.68 5.27 -1.56
N LEU A 151 -8.06 4.43 -2.50
CA LEU A 151 -9.27 4.58 -3.31
C LEU A 151 -10.33 3.59 -2.84
N LYS A 152 -11.59 3.99 -2.88
CA LYS A 152 -12.73 3.13 -2.54
C LYS A 152 -13.61 3.00 -3.77
N THR A 153 -14.08 1.79 -4.07
CA THR A 153 -15.03 1.60 -5.16
C THR A 153 -16.35 2.31 -4.87
N ARG A 154 -16.92 2.93 -5.91
CA ARG A 154 -18.26 3.51 -5.86
C ARG A 154 -19.33 2.43 -5.58
N PRO A 155 -20.50 2.81 -5.05
CA PRO A 155 -21.62 1.89 -4.95
C PRO A 155 -21.95 1.25 -6.30
N GLU A 156 -22.38 -0.02 -6.27
CA GLU A 156 -22.94 -0.76 -7.43
C GLU A 156 -21.96 -1.09 -8.59
N VAL A 157 -20.69 -0.70 -8.51
CA VAL A 157 -19.71 -1.02 -9.56
C VAL A 157 -19.14 -2.45 -9.43
N MET A 158 -19.26 -3.05 -8.23
CA MET A 158 -18.77 -4.39 -7.94
C MET A 158 -19.83 -5.46 -8.22
N ARG A 159 -19.45 -6.56 -8.87
CA ARG A 159 -20.31 -7.75 -9.05
C ARG A 159 -20.23 -8.69 -7.85
N VAL A 160 -20.87 -8.32 -6.74
CA VAL A 160 -20.87 -9.15 -5.53
C VAL A 160 -22.29 -9.27 -4.93
N ASN A 161 -22.76 -10.50 -4.80
CA ASN A 161 -24.06 -10.83 -4.18
C ASN A 161 -23.91 -10.97 -2.66
N THR A 162 -23.63 -9.87 -1.98
CA THR A 162 -23.42 -9.83 -0.52
C THR A 162 -24.18 -8.67 0.13
N SER A 163 -24.14 -8.59 1.47
CA SER A 163 -24.70 -7.47 2.24
C SER A 163 -24.02 -6.14 1.91
N LEU A 164 -24.74 -5.03 2.11
CA LEU A 164 -24.32 -3.69 1.65
C LEU A 164 -22.91 -3.29 2.13
N ASP A 165 -22.51 -3.71 3.33
CA ASP A 165 -21.21 -3.38 3.94
C ASP A 165 -20.01 -4.02 3.22
N TYR A 166 -20.24 -5.06 2.40
CA TYR A 166 -19.20 -5.73 1.62
C TYR A 166 -19.26 -5.43 0.12
N ARG A 167 -20.16 -4.51 -0.31
CA ARG A 167 -20.28 -4.07 -1.71
C ARG A 167 -19.31 -2.94 -2.09
N TYR A 168 -18.26 -2.76 -1.30
CA TYR A 168 -17.16 -1.87 -1.66
C TYR A 168 -15.82 -2.58 -1.49
N LEU A 169 -14.81 -2.08 -2.18
CA LEU A 169 -13.43 -2.50 -2.04
C LEU A 169 -12.57 -1.27 -1.81
N ARG A 170 -11.69 -1.33 -0.82
CA ARG A 170 -10.67 -0.31 -0.60
C ARG A 170 -9.37 -0.82 -1.22
N LEU A 171 -8.82 -0.04 -2.13
CA LEU A 171 -7.57 -0.30 -2.81
C LEU A 171 -6.53 0.68 -2.28
N LYS A 172 -5.43 0.15 -1.73
CA LYS A 172 -4.31 0.95 -1.23
C LYS A 172 -3.12 0.74 -2.16
N GLY A 173 -2.45 1.82 -2.55
CA GLY A 173 -1.40 1.72 -3.54
C GLY A 173 -0.65 3.01 -3.78
N GLN A 174 0.25 2.97 -4.74
CA GLN A 174 1.01 4.12 -5.22
C GLN A 174 0.66 4.45 -6.66
N MET A 175 0.73 5.73 -6.99
CA MET A 175 0.63 6.23 -8.35
C MET A 175 2.03 6.31 -8.94
N LEU A 176 2.23 5.76 -10.14
CA LEU A 176 3.48 5.82 -10.87
C LEU A 176 3.24 6.52 -12.21
N TYR A 177 3.98 7.59 -12.47
CA TYR A 177 3.91 8.31 -13.73
C TYR A 177 4.87 7.70 -14.75
N ILE A 178 4.37 7.43 -15.95
CA ILE A 178 5.13 6.88 -17.09
C ILE A 178 5.33 8.02 -18.10
N PRO A 179 6.51 8.68 -18.11
CA PRO A 179 6.74 9.87 -18.92
C PRO A 179 6.70 9.59 -20.43
N GLU A 180 7.02 8.37 -20.88
CA GLU A 180 7.08 8.00 -22.30
C GLU A 180 5.70 7.98 -22.96
N SER A 181 4.66 7.66 -22.19
CA SER A 181 3.28 7.54 -22.68
C SER A 181 2.33 8.58 -22.09
N ASN A 182 2.81 9.39 -21.14
CA ASN A 182 2.01 10.33 -20.37
C ASN A 182 0.82 9.65 -19.66
N PHE A 183 1.06 8.45 -19.13
CA PHE A 183 0.09 7.66 -18.37
C PHE A 183 0.46 7.61 -16.90
N VAL A 184 -0.54 7.32 -16.07
CA VAL A 184 -0.34 6.98 -14.66
C VAL A 184 -0.81 5.55 -14.43
N VAL A 185 0.00 4.78 -13.71
CA VAL A 185 -0.35 3.45 -13.21
C VAL A 185 -0.57 3.53 -11.71
N PHE A 186 -1.78 3.20 -11.28
CA PHE A 186 -2.08 2.91 -9.89
C PHE A 186 -1.78 1.43 -9.61
N LEU A 187 -0.64 1.16 -8.97
CA LEU A 187 -0.31 -0.17 -8.45
C LEU A 187 -0.86 -0.29 -7.04
N CYS A 188 -1.78 -1.23 -6.82
CA CYS A 188 -2.53 -1.29 -5.58
C CYS A 188 -2.74 -2.73 -5.10
N TYR A 189 -3.24 -2.85 -3.88
CA TYR A 189 -3.68 -4.10 -3.27
C TYR A 189 -5.00 -3.88 -2.53
N PRO A 190 -5.83 -4.93 -2.41
CA PRO A 190 -7.08 -4.85 -1.65
C PRO A 190 -6.80 -4.78 -0.15
N SER A 191 -7.47 -3.86 0.54
CA SER A 191 -7.46 -3.78 2.00
C SER A 191 -8.43 -4.80 2.58
N VAL A 192 -7.96 -6.01 2.81
CA VAL A 192 -8.70 -7.15 3.40
C VAL A 192 -8.00 -7.65 4.65
N VAL A 193 -8.77 -8.18 5.61
CA VAL A 193 -8.23 -8.61 6.93
C VAL A 193 -8.06 -10.12 7.03
N ASN A 194 -9.02 -10.89 6.52
CA ASN A 194 -9.08 -12.35 6.65
C ASN A 194 -9.70 -12.98 5.39
N LEU A 195 -9.76 -14.31 5.32
CA LEU A 195 -10.30 -15.02 4.15
C LEU A 195 -11.80 -14.78 3.98
N ASP A 196 -12.51 -14.61 5.07
CA ASP A 196 -13.94 -14.29 5.07
C ASP A 196 -14.23 -12.95 4.40
N ASP A 197 -13.52 -11.88 4.78
CA ASP A 197 -13.67 -10.54 4.20
C ASP A 197 -13.29 -10.54 2.70
N LEU A 198 -12.26 -11.31 2.34
CA LEU A 198 -11.84 -11.49 0.96
C LEU A 198 -12.94 -12.16 0.12
N THR A 199 -13.49 -13.26 0.60
CA THR A 199 -14.57 -14.02 -0.08
C THR A 199 -15.86 -13.20 -0.16
N ARG A 200 -16.23 -12.49 0.92
CA ARG A 200 -17.40 -11.61 0.95
C ARG A 200 -17.32 -10.47 -0.04
N ARG A 201 -16.12 -10.03 -0.43
CA ARG A 201 -15.87 -9.00 -1.46
C ARG A 201 -15.68 -9.56 -2.87
N GLY A 202 -15.93 -10.86 -3.07
CA GLY A 202 -15.84 -11.51 -4.38
C GLY A 202 -14.41 -11.70 -4.90
N LEU A 203 -13.43 -11.68 -4.00
CA LEU A 203 -12.04 -11.99 -4.28
C LEU A 203 -11.74 -13.46 -3.94
N PHE A 204 -10.65 -13.98 -4.47
CA PHE A 204 -10.06 -15.26 -4.09
C PHE A 204 -8.63 -15.07 -3.61
N ILE A 205 -8.16 -15.95 -2.71
CA ILE A 205 -6.76 -15.90 -2.26
C ILE A 205 -5.77 -16.09 -3.43
N SER A 206 -6.19 -16.81 -4.48
CA SER A 206 -5.44 -16.98 -5.72
C SER A 206 -5.28 -15.70 -6.53
N ASP A 207 -6.14 -14.71 -6.31
CA ASP A 207 -6.05 -13.42 -6.99
C ASP A 207 -4.92 -12.54 -6.42
N ILE A 208 -4.45 -12.83 -5.19
CA ILE A 208 -3.33 -12.15 -4.58
C ILE A 208 -2.03 -12.89 -4.96
N PRO A 209 -1.09 -12.23 -5.67
CA PRO A 209 0.15 -12.87 -6.08
C PRO A 209 1.00 -13.36 -4.91
N LEU A 210 1.84 -14.36 -5.15
CA LEU A 210 2.74 -14.91 -4.11
C LEU A 210 3.79 -13.91 -3.62
N HIS A 211 4.18 -12.95 -4.46
CA HIS A 211 5.15 -11.90 -4.08
C HIS A 211 4.50 -10.74 -3.33
N ASP A 212 3.17 -10.71 -3.24
CA ASP A 212 2.44 -9.67 -2.54
C ASP A 212 2.31 -10.05 -1.05
N ALA A 213 2.87 -9.23 -0.18
CA ALA A 213 2.85 -9.43 1.27
C ALA A 213 1.44 -9.48 1.86
N THR A 214 0.42 -8.92 1.18
CA THR A 214 -0.97 -9.00 1.65
C THR A 214 -1.48 -10.43 1.71
N ARG A 215 -0.98 -11.32 0.86
CA ARG A 215 -1.32 -12.74 0.89
C ARG A 215 -0.90 -13.38 2.21
N ASP A 216 0.34 -13.14 2.60
CA ASP A 216 0.87 -13.66 3.86
C ASP A 216 0.15 -13.06 5.06
N LEU A 217 -0.17 -11.77 5.03
CA LEU A 217 -0.95 -11.12 6.08
C LEU A 217 -2.34 -11.76 6.28
N VAL A 218 -3.04 -12.09 5.18
CA VAL A 218 -4.34 -12.76 5.24
C VAL A 218 -4.21 -14.19 5.75
N LEU A 219 -3.18 -14.94 5.35
CA LEU A 219 -2.97 -16.30 5.85
C LEU A 219 -2.53 -16.32 7.33
N MET A 220 -1.74 -15.33 7.74
CA MET A 220 -1.34 -15.18 9.13
C MET A 220 -2.54 -14.85 10.02
N SER A 221 -3.49 -14.03 9.58
CA SER A 221 -4.68 -13.72 10.39
C SER A 221 -5.54 -14.95 10.66
N GLU A 222 -5.71 -15.83 9.68
CA GLU A 222 -6.39 -17.13 9.86
C GLU A 222 -5.64 -18.05 10.83
N LYS A 223 -4.31 -18.11 10.70
CA LYS A 223 -3.47 -18.89 11.61
C LYS A 223 -3.61 -18.37 13.04
N PHE A 224 -3.51 -17.06 13.24
CA PHE A 224 -3.69 -16.45 14.56
C PHE A 224 -5.07 -16.73 15.14
N GLU A 225 -6.13 -16.71 14.33
CA GLU A 225 -7.48 -17.05 14.79
C GLU A 225 -7.60 -18.52 15.20
N ALA A 226 -7.00 -19.44 14.44
CA ALA A 226 -6.98 -20.87 14.77
C ALA A 226 -6.19 -21.16 16.05
N ASP A 227 -4.98 -20.58 16.17
CA ASP A 227 -4.12 -20.72 17.35
C ASP A 227 -4.82 -20.15 18.60
N TYR A 228 -5.52 -19.02 18.46
CA TYR A 228 -6.32 -18.44 19.54
C TYR A 228 -7.46 -19.36 19.98
N LYS A 229 -8.23 -19.93 19.04
CA LYS A 229 -9.31 -20.89 19.36
C LYS A 229 -8.77 -22.14 20.06
N LEU A 230 -7.63 -22.66 19.60
CA LEU A 230 -6.98 -23.82 20.22
C LEU A 230 -6.54 -23.50 21.65
N THR A 231 -5.88 -22.36 21.85
CA THR A 231 -5.39 -21.92 23.17
C THR A 231 -6.55 -21.79 24.16
N ARG A 232 -7.65 -21.16 23.74
CA ARG A 232 -8.86 -21.03 24.56
C ARG A 232 -9.48 -22.38 24.92
N ASN A 233 -9.50 -23.32 23.99
CA ASN A 233 -10.01 -24.67 24.26
C ASN A 233 -9.13 -25.42 25.26
N LEU A 234 -7.81 -25.26 25.16
CA LEU A 234 -6.86 -25.85 26.12
C LEU A 234 -7.03 -25.27 27.52
N GLU A 235 -7.26 -23.95 27.65
CA GLU A 235 -7.57 -23.31 28.93
C GLU A 235 -8.82 -23.92 29.56
N ILE A 236 -9.93 -23.99 28.81
CA ILE A 236 -11.19 -24.57 29.29
C ILE A 236 -11.04 -26.04 29.70
N LEU A 237 -10.30 -26.83 28.92
CA LEU A 237 -10.04 -28.24 29.23
C LEU A 237 -9.16 -28.40 30.47
N THR A 238 -8.16 -27.53 30.65
CA THR A 238 -7.29 -27.52 31.82
C THR A 238 -8.08 -27.19 33.08
N ASP A 239 -8.96 -26.18 33.02
CA ASP A 239 -9.83 -25.81 34.14
C ASP A 239 -10.77 -26.96 34.53
N LYS A 240 -11.40 -27.60 33.54
CA LYS A 240 -12.25 -28.78 33.77
C LYS A 240 -11.46 -29.94 34.38
N LEU A 241 -10.26 -30.21 33.87
CA LEU A 241 -9.41 -31.28 34.39
C LEU A 241 -9.00 -31.02 35.84
N GLN A 242 -8.65 -29.77 36.17
CA GLN A 242 -8.37 -29.39 37.55
C GLN A 242 -9.59 -29.55 38.47
N GLN A 243 -10.79 -29.22 37.98
CA GLN A 243 -12.02 -29.44 38.72
C GLN A 243 -12.27 -30.93 38.97
N THR A 244 -12.19 -31.78 37.94
CA THR A 244 -12.37 -33.23 38.08
C THR A 244 -11.32 -33.85 39.00
N TYR A 245 -10.08 -33.37 38.96
CA TYR A 245 -9.02 -33.83 39.88
C TYR A 245 -9.38 -33.52 41.35
N ARG A 246 -9.92 -32.32 41.61
CA ARG A 246 -10.38 -31.95 42.96
C ARG A 246 -11.54 -32.83 43.42
N GLU A 247 -12.52 -33.07 42.55
CA GLU A 247 -13.66 -33.95 42.84
C GLU A 247 -13.19 -35.38 43.16
N LEU A 248 -12.29 -35.94 42.35
CA LEU A 248 -11.70 -37.26 42.57
C LEU A 248 -10.95 -37.34 43.92
N ASP A 249 -10.17 -36.32 44.26
CA ASP A 249 -9.47 -36.25 45.55
C ASP A 249 -10.46 -36.22 46.73
N THR A 250 -11.61 -35.55 46.58
CA THR A 250 -12.66 -35.57 47.62
C THR A 250 -13.33 -36.93 47.75
N GLU A 251 -13.61 -37.61 46.64
CA GLU A 251 -14.17 -38.97 46.67
C GLU A 251 -13.19 -39.97 47.27
N LYS A 252 -11.91 -39.88 46.90
CA LYS A 252 -10.85 -40.73 47.46
C LYS A 252 -10.77 -40.60 48.98
N LYS A 253 -10.76 -39.37 49.51
CA LYS A 253 -10.78 -39.11 50.96
C LYS A 253 -11.99 -39.72 51.66
N LYS A 254 -13.16 -39.68 51.04
CA LYS A 254 -14.38 -40.31 51.58
C LYS A 254 -14.21 -41.83 51.60
N THR A 255 -13.77 -42.45 50.51
CA THR A 255 -13.55 -43.90 50.43
C THR A 255 -12.53 -44.37 51.45
N ASP A 256 -11.41 -43.66 51.60
CA ASP A 256 -10.40 -43.95 52.62
C ASP A 256 -11.03 -43.90 54.02
N GLN A 257 -11.89 -42.92 54.31
CA GLN A 257 -12.59 -42.82 55.60
C GLN A 257 -13.57 -43.98 55.87
N TYR A 258 -14.22 -44.53 54.84
CA TYR A 258 -15.14 -45.67 54.98
C TYR A 258 -14.43 -47.04 55.02
N GLY A 259 -13.20 -47.15 54.52
CA GLY A 259 -12.41 -48.40 54.51
C GLY A 259 -11.72 -48.75 55.84
N TYR A 260 -11.83 -47.90 56.87
CA TYR A 260 -11.25 -48.12 58.21
C TYR A 260 -12.27 -48.64 59.26
N PHE A 261 -13.46 -49.07 58.84
CA PHE A 261 -14.44 -49.81 59.64
C PHE A 261 -14.67 -51.20 59.07
#